data_AF-A0A661QV37-F1
#
_entry.id   AF-A0A661QV37-F1
#
_cell.length_a   1.000
_cell.length_b   1.000
_cell.length_c   1.000
_cell.angle_alpha   90.00
_cell.angle_beta   90.00
_cell.angle_gamma   90.00
#
_symmetry.space_group_name_H-M   'P 1'
#
loop_
_entity.id
_entity.type
_entity.pdbx_description
1 polymer ?
#
loop_
_entity_poly.entity_id
_entity_poly.type
_entity_poly.pdbx_seq_one_letter_code
_entity_poly.pdbx_strand_id
1 'polypeptide(L)'
;MSPKVKRKKCVGCGDCVAHCSQSAISLVDNKATINDGHCIGCGECILVCPNKAIDIRWSQDVETFQKKMVEYTMAVLKGKQERSLFVNFLTAISPACDCYGHSDAPIVQDIGILASKDPVAIDQASVDLVNSHRGMEDSCLATGHAPGEDKFRAIYPKINWEIQLKYAQEMGLGSREYELIAI
;
A
#
# COMPACT_ATOMS: atom_id res chain seq x y z
N MET A 1 -2.88 8.14 -5.69
CA MET A 1 -3.64 9.19 -4.98
C MET A 1 -4.18 10.21 -5.98
N SER A 2 -5.45 10.61 -5.92
CA SER A 2 -6.02 11.66 -6.80
C SER A 2 -6.31 12.91 -5.98
N PRO A 3 -5.48 13.97 -6.02
CA PRO A 3 -5.74 15.18 -5.27
C PRO A 3 -7.00 15.92 -5.79
N LYS A 4 -7.69 16.62 -4.89
CA LYS A 4 -8.84 17.50 -5.18
C LYS A 4 -8.71 18.80 -4.40
N VAL A 5 -8.90 19.90 -5.12
CA VAL A 5 -8.87 21.23 -4.53
C VAL A 5 -10.25 21.58 -3.95
N LYS A 6 -10.29 21.90 -2.67
CA LYS A 6 -11.41 22.54 -1.98
C LYS A 6 -11.37 24.04 -2.28
N ARG A 7 -12.05 24.49 -3.36
CA ARG A 7 -12.05 25.89 -3.82
C ARG A 7 -12.35 26.92 -2.72
N LYS A 8 -13.19 26.57 -1.73
CA LYS A 8 -13.51 27.42 -0.58
C LYS A 8 -12.29 27.74 0.32
N LYS A 9 -11.33 26.82 0.44
CA LYS A 9 -10.12 26.99 1.26
C LYS A 9 -8.90 27.49 0.46
N CYS A 10 -8.92 27.32 -0.86
CA CYS A 10 -7.80 27.73 -1.70
C CYS A 10 -7.75 29.26 -1.80
N VAL A 11 -6.62 29.87 -1.46
CA VAL A 11 -6.42 31.34 -1.56
C VAL A 11 -5.66 31.77 -2.83
N GLY A 12 -5.30 30.83 -3.69
CA GLY A 12 -4.59 31.12 -4.95
C GLY A 12 -3.11 31.45 -4.78
N CYS A 13 -2.45 31.05 -3.68
CA CYS A 13 -1.04 31.38 -3.41
C CYS A 13 -0.03 30.80 -4.42
N GLY A 14 -0.39 29.69 -5.08
CA GLY A 14 0.46 29.08 -6.12
C GLY A 14 1.52 28.10 -5.62
N ASP A 15 1.70 27.88 -4.31
CA ASP A 15 2.71 26.96 -3.77
C ASP A 15 2.62 25.56 -4.39
N CYS A 16 1.41 25.02 -4.52
CA CYS A 16 1.17 23.73 -5.15
C CYS A 16 1.58 23.67 -6.64
N VAL A 17 1.55 24.81 -7.35
CA VAL A 17 1.99 24.90 -8.75
C VAL A 17 3.52 24.79 -8.80
N ALA A 18 4.22 25.55 -7.95
CA ALA A 18 5.68 25.56 -7.89
C ALA A 18 6.28 24.18 -7.54
N HIS A 19 5.60 23.40 -6.71
CA HIS A 19 6.05 22.06 -6.29
C HIS A 19 5.60 20.92 -7.22
N CYS A 20 4.76 21.18 -8.22
CA CYS A 20 4.27 20.11 -9.08
C CYS A 20 5.32 19.73 -10.14
N SER A 21 6.04 18.64 -9.92
CA SER A 21 7.05 18.12 -10.88
C SER A 21 6.51 17.73 -12.26
N GLN A 22 5.19 17.56 -12.38
CA GLN A 22 4.52 17.17 -13.62
C GLN A 22 3.84 18.35 -14.33
N SER A 23 3.97 19.57 -13.79
CA SER A 23 3.25 20.75 -14.29
C SER A 23 1.74 20.51 -14.43
N ALA A 24 1.18 19.68 -13.54
CA ALA A 24 -0.21 19.24 -13.59
C ALA A 24 -1.18 20.21 -12.90
N ILE A 25 -0.67 21.27 -12.27
CA ILE A 25 -1.47 22.22 -11.48
C ILE A 25 -1.30 23.61 -12.08
N SER A 26 -2.42 24.31 -12.28
CA SER A 26 -2.45 25.70 -12.73
C SER A 26 -3.41 26.53 -11.88
N LEU A 27 -3.30 27.86 -11.95
CA LEU A 27 -4.25 28.78 -11.33
C LEU A 27 -5.28 29.23 -12.37
N VAL A 28 -6.56 28.97 -12.08
CA VAL A 28 -7.72 29.44 -12.87
C VAL A 28 -8.67 30.16 -11.91
N ASP A 29 -9.01 31.41 -12.21
CA ASP A 29 -9.80 32.29 -11.33
C ASP A 29 -9.24 32.41 -9.91
N ASN A 30 -7.92 32.58 -9.78
CA ASN A 30 -7.20 32.60 -8.49
C ASN A 30 -7.43 31.34 -7.64
N LYS A 31 -7.71 30.18 -8.27
CA LYS A 31 -7.84 28.88 -7.59
C LYS A 31 -7.01 27.84 -8.29
N ALA A 32 -6.38 26.97 -7.51
CA ALA A 32 -5.68 25.82 -8.05
C ALA A 32 -6.65 24.87 -8.76
N THR A 33 -6.27 24.44 -9.96
CA THR A 33 -6.96 23.44 -10.79
C THR A 33 -5.95 22.37 -11.16
N ILE A 34 -6.35 21.10 -11.08
CA ILE A 34 -5.48 19.95 -11.33
C ILE A 34 -5.90 19.29 -12.64
N ASN A 35 -4.97 19.13 -13.56
CA ASN A 35 -5.14 18.35 -14.78
C ASN A 35 -4.90 16.87 -14.45
N ASP A 36 -5.99 16.09 -14.40
CA ASP A 36 -5.96 14.67 -14.06
C ASP A 36 -5.14 13.84 -15.09
N GLY A 37 -4.99 14.31 -16.35
CA GLY A 37 -4.19 13.63 -17.37
C GLY A 37 -2.67 13.76 -17.18
N HIS A 38 -2.21 14.79 -16.45
CA HIS A 38 -0.79 14.99 -16.12
C HIS A 38 -0.48 14.59 -14.67
N CYS A 39 -1.51 14.47 -13.82
CA CYS A 39 -1.32 14.22 -12.40
C CYS A 39 -0.96 12.76 -12.12
N ILE A 40 0.31 12.51 -11.74
CA ILE A 40 0.75 11.17 -11.31
C ILE A 40 0.32 10.82 -9.88
N GLY A 41 -0.24 11.78 -9.14
CA GLY A 41 -0.76 11.51 -7.80
C GLY A 41 0.30 11.32 -6.72
N CYS A 42 1.41 12.06 -6.78
CA CYS A 42 2.52 12.01 -5.81
C CYS A 42 2.18 12.57 -4.43
N GLY A 43 1.15 13.41 -4.32
CA GLY A 43 0.71 13.96 -3.04
C GLY A 43 1.46 15.18 -2.54
N GLU A 44 2.56 15.59 -3.17
CA GLU A 44 3.35 16.76 -2.76
C GLU A 44 2.47 18.01 -2.56
N CYS A 45 1.55 18.26 -3.51
CA CYS A 45 0.61 19.38 -3.45
C CYS A 45 -0.28 19.39 -2.19
N ILE A 46 -0.58 18.22 -1.60
CA ILE A 46 -1.36 18.10 -0.37
C ILE A 46 -0.51 18.54 0.82
N LEU A 47 0.75 18.12 0.86
CA LEU A 47 1.69 18.41 1.95
C LEU A 47 2.08 19.89 1.98
N VAL A 48 2.35 20.49 0.82
CA VAL A 48 2.83 21.88 0.75
C VAL A 48 1.75 22.93 0.88
N CYS A 49 0.45 22.57 0.79
CA CYS A 49 -0.62 23.55 0.80
C CYS A 49 -0.82 24.14 2.22
N PRO A 50 -0.45 25.41 2.48
CA PRO A 50 -0.52 25.97 3.83
C PRO A 50 -1.96 26.09 4.35
N ASN A 51 -2.92 26.19 3.42
CA ASN A 51 -4.34 26.33 3.72
C ASN A 51 -5.09 24.98 3.83
N LYS A 52 -4.39 23.85 3.68
CA LYS A 52 -4.99 22.50 3.64
C LYS A 52 -6.19 22.45 2.67
N ALA A 53 -6.00 23.12 1.53
CA ALA A 53 -7.03 23.29 0.51
C ALA A 53 -7.02 22.15 -0.53
N ILE A 54 -6.05 21.25 -0.49
CA ILE A 54 -5.96 20.09 -1.37
C ILE A 54 -6.11 18.84 -0.50
N ASP A 55 -6.98 17.93 -0.91
CA ASP A 55 -7.33 16.72 -0.18
C ASP A 55 -7.32 15.51 -1.12
N ILE A 56 -7.30 14.31 -0.55
CA ILE A 56 -7.35 13.06 -1.29
C ILE A 56 -8.80 12.83 -1.76
N ARG A 57 -9.00 12.58 -3.07
CA ARG A 57 -10.22 11.92 -3.54
C ARG A 57 -10.12 10.46 -3.11
N TRP A 58 -10.81 10.12 -2.02
CA TRP A 58 -10.98 8.75 -1.53
C TRP A 58 -11.83 7.86 -2.45
N SER A 59 -12.16 8.33 -3.65
CA SER A 59 -12.86 7.58 -4.70
C SER A 59 -11.90 6.86 -5.64
N GLN A 60 -10.62 6.71 -5.29
CA GLN A 60 -9.69 5.96 -6.12
C GLN A 60 -9.98 4.47 -6.06
N ASP A 61 -9.81 3.84 -7.21
CA ASP A 61 -9.75 2.40 -7.37
C ASP A 61 -8.59 1.80 -6.53
N VAL A 62 -8.91 0.81 -5.71
CA VAL A 62 -7.99 0.13 -4.79
C VAL A 62 -6.84 -0.53 -5.55
N GLU A 63 -7.12 -1.04 -6.75
CA GLU A 63 -6.11 -1.66 -7.61
C GLU A 63 -5.05 -0.64 -8.04
N THR A 64 -5.47 0.54 -8.50
CA THR A 64 -4.56 1.63 -8.87
C THR A 64 -3.66 2.04 -7.70
N PHE A 65 -4.20 2.06 -6.47
CA PHE A 65 -3.41 2.36 -5.27
C PHE A 65 -2.32 1.30 -5.04
N GLN A 66 -2.69 0.01 -5.07
CA GLN A 66 -1.74 -1.10 -4.91
C GLN A 66 -0.64 -1.09 -5.97
N LYS A 67 -0.99 -0.82 -7.24
CA LYS A 67 -0.01 -0.71 -8.34
C LYS A 67 0.99 0.42 -8.10
N LYS A 68 0.52 1.60 -7.67
CA LYS A 68 1.42 2.71 -7.36
C LYS A 68 2.36 2.39 -6.21
N MET A 69 1.93 1.65 -5.18
CA MET A 69 2.83 1.23 -4.10
C MET A 69 4.04 0.45 -4.64
N VAL A 70 3.81 -0.46 -5.59
CA VAL A 70 4.90 -1.19 -6.27
C VAL A 70 5.84 -0.23 -7.00
N GLU A 71 5.31 0.72 -7.78
CA GLU A 71 6.12 1.70 -8.52
C GLU A 71 7.03 2.52 -7.58
N TYR A 72 6.52 2.94 -6.42
CA TYR A 72 7.31 3.63 -5.41
C TYR A 72 8.40 2.73 -4.82
N THR A 73 8.09 1.47 -4.50
CA THR A 73 9.10 0.51 -4.04
C THR A 73 10.20 0.32 -5.07
N MET A 74 9.87 0.22 -6.37
CA MET A 74 10.87 0.13 -7.42
C MET A 74 11.80 1.35 -7.43
N ALA A 75 11.24 2.55 -7.25
CA ALA A 75 12.04 3.78 -7.20
C ALA A 75 13.01 3.78 -6.01
N VAL A 76 12.58 3.26 -4.84
CA VAL A 76 13.42 3.13 -3.64
C VAL A 76 14.54 2.10 -3.84
N LEU A 77 14.25 0.99 -4.51
CA LEU A 77 15.21 -0.11 -4.74
C LEU A 77 16.14 0.12 -5.95
N LYS A 78 15.86 1.13 -6.78
CA LYS A 78 16.67 1.44 -7.96
C LYS A 78 18.14 1.68 -7.59
N GLY A 79 19.03 0.83 -8.11
CA GLY A 79 20.47 0.88 -7.84
C GLY A 79 20.90 0.19 -6.54
N LYS A 80 19.97 -0.46 -5.83
CA LYS A 80 20.18 -1.14 -4.54
C LYS A 80 19.69 -2.59 -4.55
N GLN A 81 19.28 -3.13 -5.70
CA GLN A 81 18.65 -4.45 -5.80
C GLN A 81 19.52 -5.55 -5.15
N GLU A 82 20.80 -5.62 -5.51
CA GLU A 82 21.76 -6.60 -4.96
C GLU A 82 22.22 -6.33 -3.51
N ARG A 83 21.79 -5.20 -2.93
CA ARG A 83 22.22 -4.73 -1.59
C ARG A 83 21.04 -4.58 -0.64
N SER A 84 19.89 -5.13 -1.00
CA SER A 84 18.68 -5.09 -0.20
C SER A 84 18.44 -6.45 0.44
N LEU A 85 18.02 -6.42 1.69
CA LEU A 85 17.55 -7.58 2.44
C LEU A 85 16.19 -7.21 3.04
N PHE A 86 15.22 -8.10 2.88
CA PHE A 86 13.86 -7.96 3.39
C PHE A 86 13.67 -8.95 4.52
N VAL A 87 13.03 -8.50 5.60
CA VAL A 87 12.79 -9.31 6.80
C VAL A 87 11.35 -9.06 7.25
N ASN A 88 10.55 -10.12 7.29
CA ASN A 88 9.15 -10.05 7.73
C ASN A 88 9.01 -10.78 9.08
N PHE A 89 8.34 -10.13 10.03
CA PHE A 89 8.02 -10.70 11.33
C PHE A 89 6.55 -11.11 11.31
N LEU A 90 6.29 -12.40 11.25
CA LEU A 90 4.95 -12.96 11.24
C LEU A 90 4.52 -13.28 12.67
N THR A 91 4.38 -12.22 13.45
CA THR A 91 4.00 -12.27 14.86
C THR A 91 2.86 -11.30 15.11
N ALA A 92 1.91 -11.65 15.96
CA ALA A 92 0.76 -10.83 16.31
C ALA A 92 0.07 -10.23 15.08
N ILE A 93 -0.27 -11.08 14.10
CA ILE A 93 -0.86 -10.63 12.82
C ILE A 93 -2.17 -9.87 13.10
N SER A 94 -2.11 -8.55 13.03
CA SER A 94 -3.23 -7.67 13.37
C SER A 94 -4.28 -7.68 12.26
N PRO A 95 -5.57 -7.67 12.61
CA PRO A 95 -6.64 -7.54 11.61
C PRO A 95 -6.74 -6.14 11.02
N ALA A 96 -6.08 -5.14 11.60
CA ALA A 96 -6.18 -3.75 11.16
C ALA A 96 -4.81 -3.13 10.87
N CYS A 97 -4.80 -2.06 10.08
CA CYS A 97 -3.61 -1.25 9.86
C CYS A 97 -3.21 -0.54 11.16
N ASP A 98 -1.90 -0.40 11.40
CA ASP A 98 -1.31 0.28 12.58
C ASP A 98 -1.80 1.72 12.81
N CYS A 99 -2.39 2.35 11.78
CA CYS A 99 -3.05 3.65 11.92
C CYS A 99 -4.37 3.59 12.73
N TYR A 100 -4.91 2.40 12.97
CA TYR A 100 -6.11 2.21 13.76
C TYR A 100 -5.77 2.26 15.25
N GLY A 101 -6.52 3.07 16.02
CA GLY A 101 -6.22 3.33 17.43
C GLY A 101 -6.45 2.15 18.38
N HIS A 102 -6.87 1.01 17.85
CA HIS A 102 -7.15 -0.22 18.57
C HIS A 102 -6.66 -1.41 17.73
N SER A 103 -6.32 -2.52 18.37
CA SER A 103 -6.14 -3.80 17.69
C SER A 103 -6.98 -4.83 18.42
N ASP A 104 -7.68 -5.64 17.64
CA ASP A 104 -8.29 -6.86 18.15
C ASP A 104 -7.23 -7.97 18.33
N ALA A 105 -7.65 -9.14 18.80
CA ALA A 105 -6.78 -10.32 18.90
C ALA A 105 -6.14 -10.68 17.54
N PRO A 106 -4.91 -11.23 17.53
CA PRO A 106 -4.26 -11.69 16.31
C PRO A 106 -5.12 -12.68 15.53
N ILE A 107 -5.05 -12.61 14.19
CA ILE A 107 -5.89 -13.46 13.32
C ILE A 107 -5.34 -14.88 13.17
N VAL A 108 -4.05 -15.07 13.45
CA VAL A 108 -3.35 -16.36 13.55
C VAL A 108 -2.33 -16.28 14.68
N GLN A 109 -1.88 -17.44 15.16
CA GLN A 109 -0.75 -17.54 16.08
C GLN A 109 0.56 -17.09 15.43
N ASP A 110 1.55 -16.76 16.26
CA ASP A 110 2.89 -16.40 15.80
C ASP A 110 3.52 -17.53 14.97
N ILE A 111 4.06 -17.19 13.81
CA ILE A 111 4.65 -18.14 12.85
C ILE A 111 6.18 -18.08 12.92
N GLY A 112 6.74 -16.88 12.96
CA GLY A 112 8.20 -16.69 13.03
C GLY A 112 8.70 -15.52 12.20
N ILE A 113 9.96 -15.60 11.78
CA ILE A 113 10.66 -14.55 11.03
C ILE A 113 11.07 -15.11 9.68
N LEU A 114 10.80 -14.36 8.62
CA LEU A 114 11.26 -14.66 7.27
C LEU A 114 12.34 -13.68 6.86
N ALA A 115 13.28 -14.11 6.02
CA ALA A 115 14.27 -13.26 5.39
C ALA A 115 14.46 -13.64 3.92
N SER A 116 14.61 -12.66 3.05
CA SER A 116 14.83 -12.86 1.61
C SER A 116 15.56 -11.68 0.98
N LYS A 117 16.24 -11.92 -0.14
CA LYS A 117 16.72 -10.84 -1.03
C LYS A 117 15.68 -10.45 -2.08
N ASP A 118 14.63 -11.25 -2.25
CA ASP A 118 13.53 -11.00 -3.16
C ASP A 118 12.30 -10.51 -2.35
N PRO A 119 11.84 -9.25 -2.58
CA PRO A 119 10.73 -8.66 -1.85
C PRO A 119 9.37 -9.28 -2.21
N VAL A 120 9.21 -9.79 -3.43
CA VAL A 120 7.95 -10.41 -3.86
C VAL A 120 7.82 -11.81 -3.27
N ALA A 121 8.94 -12.54 -3.23
CA ALA A 121 8.97 -13.90 -2.70
C ALA A 121 8.67 -13.93 -1.20
N ILE A 122 9.24 -13.01 -0.42
CA ILE A 122 9.01 -12.97 1.04
C ILE A 122 7.57 -12.58 1.39
N ASP A 123 6.97 -11.65 0.64
CA ASP A 123 5.59 -11.24 0.87
C ASP A 123 4.61 -12.36 0.44
N GLN A 124 4.89 -13.05 -0.68
CA GLN A 124 4.11 -14.22 -1.08
C GLN A 124 4.21 -15.34 -0.03
N ALA A 125 5.43 -15.68 0.41
CA ALA A 125 5.64 -16.66 1.47
C ALA A 125 4.94 -16.27 2.78
N SER A 126 4.93 -14.97 3.11
CA SER A 126 4.24 -14.46 4.30
C SER A 126 2.74 -14.72 4.25
N VAL A 127 2.11 -14.39 3.12
CA VAL A 127 0.68 -14.59 2.93
C VAL A 127 0.32 -16.08 2.95
N ASP A 128 1.11 -16.91 2.27
CA ASP A 128 0.87 -18.35 2.19
C ASP A 128 1.02 -19.01 3.57
N LEU A 129 2.04 -18.62 4.34
CA LEU A 129 2.23 -19.11 5.69
C LEU A 129 1.07 -18.71 6.60
N VAL A 130 0.66 -17.44 6.59
CA VAL A 130 -0.53 -16.99 7.36
C VAL A 130 -1.77 -17.79 6.96
N ASN A 131 -2.02 -17.95 5.66
CA ASN A 131 -3.18 -18.69 5.17
C ASN A 131 -3.11 -20.20 5.48
N SER A 132 -1.92 -20.79 5.59
CA SER A 132 -1.73 -22.19 5.98
C SER A 132 -1.98 -22.47 7.47
N HIS A 133 -1.99 -21.44 8.32
CA HIS A 133 -2.27 -21.60 9.75
C HIS A 133 -3.76 -21.63 10.05
N ARG A 134 -4.15 -22.13 11.23
CA ARG A 134 -5.53 -22.03 11.71
C ARG A 134 -5.81 -20.58 12.16
N GLY A 135 -6.90 -20.01 11.67
CA GLY A 135 -7.36 -18.68 12.11
C GLY A 135 -7.93 -18.73 13.53
N MET A 136 -7.64 -17.70 14.33
CA MET A 136 -8.09 -17.63 15.73
C MET A 136 -9.59 -17.37 15.84
N GLU A 137 -10.29 -18.19 16.62
CA GLU A 137 -11.74 -18.07 16.85
C GLU A 137 -12.10 -16.87 17.73
N ASP A 138 -11.18 -16.46 18.61
CA ASP A 138 -11.35 -15.31 19.51
C ASP A 138 -10.95 -13.98 18.85
N SER A 139 -10.79 -13.94 17.52
CA SER A 139 -10.48 -12.74 16.74
C SER A 139 -11.68 -12.27 15.92
N CYS A 140 -11.56 -11.13 15.24
CA CYS A 140 -12.59 -10.61 14.35
C CYS A 140 -12.81 -11.43 13.07
N LEU A 141 -12.07 -12.53 12.86
CA LEU A 141 -12.34 -13.45 11.76
C LEU A 141 -13.74 -14.06 11.90
N ALA A 142 -14.62 -13.75 10.95
CA ALA A 142 -15.94 -14.38 10.87
C ALA A 142 -15.95 -15.67 10.03
N THR A 143 -14.96 -15.80 9.14
CA THR A 143 -14.72 -16.95 8.24
C THR A 143 -13.21 -17.09 8.02
N GLY A 144 -12.76 -18.13 7.30
CA GLY A 144 -11.33 -18.28 6.98
C GLY A 144 -10.49 -18.93 8.07
N HIS A 145 -11.11 -19.65 9.01
CA HIS A 145 -10.43 -20.29 10.14
C HIS A 145 -9.63 -21.52 9.74
N ALA A 146 -9.99 -22.22 8.66
CA ALA A 146 -9.30 -23.43 8.28
C ALA A 146 -7.93 -23.12 7.62
N PRO A 147 -6.92 -24.00 7.82
CA PRO A 147 -5.70 -24.01 7.01
C PRO A 147 -6.02 -24.02 5.51
N GLY A 148 -5.37 -23.13 4.76
CA GLY A 148 -5.55 -22.94 3.32
C GLY A 148 -6.63 -21.91 2.95
N GLU A 149 -7.46 -21.45 3.88
CA GLU A 149 -8.40 -20.35 3.62
C GLU A 149 -7.71 -18.98 3.72
N ASP A 150 -8.18 -18.04 2.88
CA ASP A 150 -7.63 -16.69 2.76
C ASP A 150 -8.15 -15.77 3.88
N LYS A 151 -7.34 -15.63 4.93
CA LYS A 151 -7.69 -14.85 6.13
C LYS A 151 -7.72 -13.35 5.85
N PHE A 152 -6.87 -12.88 4.92
CA PHE A 152 -6.85 -11.46 4.56
C PHE A 152 -8.13 -11.07 3.81
N ARG A 153 -8.61 -11.91 2.89
CA ARG A 153 -9.92 -11.70 2.23
C ARG A 153 -11.10 -11.90 3.16
N ALA A 154 -10.99 -12.77 4.17
CA ALA A 154 -12.03 -12.92 5.19
C ALA A 154 -12.28 -11.61 5.96
N ILE A 155 -11.23 -10.83 6.25
CA ILE A 155 -11.33 -9.54 6.96
C ILE A 155 -11.67 -8.41 6.01
N TYR A 156 -11.02 -8.37 4.83
CA TYR A 156 -11.15 -7.30 3.85
C TYR A 156 -11.59 -7.83 2.48
N PRO A 157 -12.86 -8.26 2.31
CA PRO A 157 -13.33 -8.95 1.11
C PRO A 157 -13.30 -8.10 -0.16
N LYS A 158 -13.23 -6.77 -0.03
CA LYS A 158 -13.13 -5.83 -1.15
C LYS A 158 -11.69 -5.53 -1.57
N ILE A 159 -10.70 -6.03 -0.82
CA ILE A 159 -9.29 -5.76 -1.06
C ILE A 159 -8.63 -7.04 -1.55
N ASN A 160 -8.22 -7.03 -2.82
CA ASN A 160 -7.50 -8.15 -3.41
C ASN A 160 -5.99 -7.91 -3.29
N TRP A 161 -5.36 -8.53 -2.28
CA TRP A 161 -3.92 -8.42 -2.00
C TRP A 161 -3.03 -8.96 -3.12
N GLU A 162 -3.52 -9.90 -3.92
CA GLU A 162 -2.75 -10.50 -5.02
C GLU A 162 -2.37 -9.50 -6.11
N ILE A 163 -3.13 -8.40 -6.24
CA ILE A 163 -2.89 -7.36 -7.24
C ILE A 163 -1.49 -6.78 -7.09
N GLN A 164 -1.08 -6.49 -5.85
CA GLN A 164 0.22 -5.89 -5.58
C GLN A 164 1.36 -6.83 -5.96
N LEU A 165 1.29 -8.10 -5.54
CA LEU A 165 2.34 -9.10 -5.81
C LEU A 165 2.41 -9.48 -7.29
N LYS A 166 1.27 -9.64 -7.95
CA LYS A 166 1.22 -9.92 -9.39
C LYS A 166 1.85 -8.78 -10.19
N TYR A 167 1.46 -7.54 -9.89
CA TYR A 167 2.01 -6.38 -10.58
C TYR A 167 3.51 -6.18 -10.27
N ALA A 168 3.95 -6.45 -9.04
CA ALA A 168 5.37 -6.41 -8.67
C ALA A 168 6.21 -7.40 -9.48
N GLN A 169 5.71 -8.62 -9.68
CA GLN A 169 6.36 -9.60 -10.54
C GLN A 169 6.38 -9.14 -12.01
N GLU A 170 5.25 -8.65 -12.54
CA GLU A 170 5.16 -8.12 -13.92
C GLU A 170 6.16 -6.99 -14.18
N MET A 171 6.41 -6.16 -13.16
CA MET A 171 7.37 -5.05 -13.21
C MET A 171 8.83 -5.49 -12.96
N GLY A 172 9.07 -6.79 -12.72
CA GLY A 172 10.40 -7.36 -12.51
C GLY A 172 11.02 -7.05 -11.14
N LEU A 173 10.19 -6.76 -10.13
CA LEU A 173 10.66 -6.46 -8.77
C LEU A 173 11.11 -7.71 -8.01
N GLY A 174 10.63 -8.89 -8.42
CA GLY A 174 10.89 -10.17 -7.79
C GLY A 174 9.98 -11.26 -8.34
N SER A 175 10.01 -12.44 -7.73
CA SER A 175 9.21 -13.61 -8.09
C SER A 175 8.17 -13.94 -7.02
N ARG A 176 6.97 -14.35 -7.42
CA ARG A 176 6.00 -14.99 -6.52
C ARG A 176 6.33 -16.46 -6.28
N GLU A 177 7.21 -17.06 -7.08
CA GLU A 177 7.72 -18.40 -6.80
C GLU A 177 8.86 -18.32 -5.78
N TYR A 178 8.83 -19.21 -4.79
CA TYR A 178 9.82 -19.26 -3.72
C TYR A 178 10.01 -20.69 -3.23
N GLU A 179 11.13 -20.92 -2.54
CA GLU A 179 11.42 -22.13 -1.79
C GLU A 179 11.62 -21.76 -0.32
N LEU A 180 10.92 -22.45 0.59
CA LEU A 180 11.11 -22.27 2.02
C LEU A 180 12.25 -23.15 2.52
N ILE A 181 13.29 -22.50 3.04
CA ILE A 181 14.40 -23.16 3.71
C ILE A 181 14.25 -22.91 5.21
N ALA A 182 13.84 -23.93 5.96
CA ALA A 182 13.79 -23.88 7.42
C ALA A 182 15.21 -24.03 7.99
N ILE A 183 15.55 -23.17 8.96
CA ILE A 183 16.85 -23.12 9.64
C ILE A 183 16.64 -23.41 11.12
#